data_AF-A0A417Z2Q5-F1
#
_entry.id   AF-A0A417Z2Q5-F1
#
_cell.length_a   1.000
_cell.length_b   1.000
_cell.length_c   1.000
_cell.angle_alpha   90.00
_cell.angle_beta   90.00
_cell.angle_gamma   90.00
#
_symmetry.space_group_name_H-M   'P 1'
#
loop_
_entity.id
_entity.type
_entity.pdbx_description
1 polymer ?
#
loop_
_entity_poly.entity_id
_entity_poly.type
_entity_poly.pdbx_seq_one_letter_code
_entity_poly.pdbx_strand_id
1 'polypeptide(L)'
;MRGRSFASIVAAATLTAGIGLTAAAPSEAATTATPKATGVRPGATRVPFSINDELSASVDVGTGNLMVSSVDRSAPGINGMVNFGLSYQSLALASGSQATSGAGGSGWFMLMGQDHKLVTNGDGSLLYLSGNGAQGKFTPVSGSGRVRWSV
;
A
#
# COMPACT_ATOMS: atom_id res chain seq x y z
N MET A 1 -4.59 15.89 52.00
CA MET A 1 -4.62 15.82 50.52
C MET A 1 -3.96 14.52 50.09
N ARG A 2 -4.70 13.66 49.38
CA ARG A 2 -4.29 12.29 49.00
C ARG A 2 -3.41 12.36 47.74
N GLY A 3 -2.09 12.26 47.89
CA GLY A 3 -1.15 12.12 46.77
C GLY A 3 -1.03 10.66 46.35
N ARG A 4 -1.57 10.32 45.18
CA ARG A 4 -1.54 8.96 44.61
C ARG A 4 -0.12 8.65 44.13
N SER A 5 0.48 7.62 44.71
CA SER A 5 1.71 6.98 44.23
C SER A 5 1.45 6.33 42.87
N PHE A 6 2.13 6.79 41.82
CA PHE A 6 2.20 6.07 40.55
C PHE A 6 3.55 5.37 40.48
N ALA A 7 3.50 4.04 40.46
CA ALA A 7 4.64 3.16 40.41
C ALA A 7 5.41 3.35 39.08
N SER A 8 6.71 3.58 39.19
CA SER A 8 7.66 3.62 38.08
C SER A 8 7.78 2.23 37.46
N ILE A 9 7.29 2.07 36.22
CA ILE A 9 7.59 0.88 35.41
C ILE A 9 8.94 1.12 34.73
N VAL A 10 9.92 0.32 35.15
CA VAL A 10 11.29 0.27 34.65
C VAL A 10 11.29 -0.24 33.21
N ALA A 11 11.72 0.59 32.26
CA ALA A 11 12.11 0.14 30.92
C ALA A 11 13.64 0.02 30.89
N ALA A 12 14.15 -1.19 31.06
CA ALA A 12 15.56 -1.50 30.87
C ALA A 12 15.85 -1.58 29.36
N ALA A 13 16.56 -0.60 28.83
CA ALA A 13 17.10 -0.63 27.47
C ALA A 13 18.58 -1.02 27.53
N THR A 14 18.89 -2.30 27.29
CA THR A 14 20.26 -2.76 27.06
C THR A 14 20.64 -2.48 25.60
N LEU A 15 21.53 -1.51 25.39
CA LEU A 15 22.19 -1.29 24.10
C LEU A 15 23.28 -2.35 23.90
N THR A 16 23.18 -3.14 22.83
CA THR A 16 24.32 -3.88 22.28
C THR A 16 24.45 -3.50 20.81
N ALA A 17 25.47 -2.69 20.52
CA ALA A 17 25.82 -2.26 19.16
C ALA A 17 26.58 -3.38 18.44
N GLY A 18 25.86 -4.16 17.64
CA GLY A 18 26.45 -5.02 16.61
C GLY A 18 26.21 -4.38 15.26
N ILE A 19 27.26 -4.16 14.47
CA ILE A 19 27.18 -3.71 13.07
C ILE A 19 26.63 -4.88 12.24
N GLY A 20 25.32 -5.09 12.33
CA GLY A 20 24.55 -5.89 11.38
C GLY A 20 23.82 -4.91 10.48
N LEU A 21 23.93 -5.08 9.17
CA LEU A 21 22.95 -4.51 8.23
C LEU A 21 21.61 -5.17 8.54
N THR A 22 20.89 -4.68 9.54
CA THR A 22 19.49 -5.02 9.74
C THR A 22 18.75 -4.22 8.69
N ALA A 23 18.40 -4.88 7.58
CA ALA A 23 17.32 -4.38 6.74
C ALA A 23 16.13 -4.19 7.67
N ALA A 24 15.80 -2.94 8.01
CA ALA A 24 14.62 -2.63 8.78
C ALA A 24 13.45 -3.21 7.99
N ALA A 25 12.88 -4.31 8.48
CA ALA A 25 11.62 -4.79 7.94
C ALA A 25 10.65 -3.61 8.03
N PRO A 26 9.97 -3.21 6.94
CA PRO A 26 8.95 -2.18 7.05
C PRO A 26 7.93 -2.67 8.05
N SER A 27 7.91 -2.05 9.23
CA SER A 27 6.95 -2.32 10.30
C SER A 27 5.61 -1.71 9.91
N GLU A 28 5.00 -2.21 8.84
CA GLU A 28 3.58 -2.02 8.58
C GLU A 28 2.82 -3.16 9.28
N ALA A 29 2.88 -3.21 10.62
CA ALA A 29 1.94 -4.02 11.37
C ALA A 29 0.57 -3.36 11.25
N ALA A 30 -0.21 -3.76 10.25
CA ALA A 30 -1.54 -3.22 10.04
C ALA A 30 -2.49 -3.74 11.14
N THR A 31 -2.82 -2.84 12.05
CA THR A 31 -4.06 -2.90 12.84
C THR A 31 -5.19 -3.14 11.86
N THR A 32 -5.90 -4.27 12.01
CA THR A 32 -7.09 -4.73 11.26
C THR A 32 -7.56 -3.77 10.15
N ALA A 33 -6.82 -3.74 9.05
CA ALA A 33 -7.02 -2.78 7.98
C ALA A 33 -8.27 -3.13 7.17
N THR A 34 -9.24 -2.21 7.10
CA THR A 34 -10.29 -2.26 6.07
C THR A 34 -9.69 -1.64 4.80
N PRO A 35 -9.47 -2.42 3.73
CA PRO A 35 -8.93 -1.85 2.50
C PRO A 35 -9.89 -0.77 2.01
N LYS A 36 -9.34 0.36 1.63
CA LYS A 36 -10.07 1.37 0.88
C LYS A 36 -9.87 1.06 -0.58
N ALA A 37 -10.98 0.94 -1.31
CA ALA A 37 -10.97 0.70 -2.75
C ALA A 37 -10.20 1.82 -3.47
N THR A 38 -8.91 1.57 -3.63
CA THR A 38 -7.93 2.37 -4.35
C THR A 38 -7.61 1.58 -5.62
N GLY A 39 -7.42 2.29 -6.72
CA GLY A 39 -7.10 1.72 -8.02
C GLY A 39 -8.30 1.62 -8.95
N VAL A 40 -8.09 0.90 -10.05
CA VAL A 40 -9.10 0.73 -11.09
C VAL A 40 -10.23 -0.15 -10.58
N ARG A 41 -11.45 0.40 -10.56
CA ARG A 41 -12.66 -0.35 -10.23
C ARG A 41 -13.32 -0.90 -11.49
N PRO A 42 -13.54 -2.22 -11.61
CA PRO A 42 -14.30 -2.80 -12.71
C PRO A 42 -15.71 -2.19 -12.78
N GLY A 43 -16.12 -1.77 -13.98
CA GLY A 43 -17.44 -1.16 -14.20
C GLY A 43 -17.58 0.32 -13.80
N ALA A 44 -16.50 0.98 -13.38
CA ALA A 44 -16.55 2.40 -13.05
C ALA A 44 -16.43 3.31 -14.30
N THR A 45 -17.24 4.37 -14.33
CA THR A 45 -17.11 5.44 -15.33
C THR A 45 -15.86 6.27 -15.03
N ARG A 46 -14.95 6.35 -16.00
CA ARG A 46 -13.71 7.12 -15.91
C ARG A 46 -13.62 8.17 -16.99
N VAL A 47 -13.22 9.37 -16.61
CA VAL A 47 -12.94 10.47 -17.54
C VAL A 47 -11.43 10.50 -17.77
N PRO A 48 -10.93 10.14 -18.97
CA PRO A 48 -9.51 10.16 -19.27
C PRO A 48 -9.04 11.57 -19.65
N PHE A 49 -7.80 11.89 -19.27
CA PHE A 49 -7.05 13.05 -19.70
C PHE A 49 -5.76 12.54 -20.34
N SER A 50 -5.65 12.73 -21.66
CA SER A 50 -4.41 12.41 -22.37
C SER A 50 -3.45 13.58 -22.18
N ILE A 51 -2.29 13.32 -21.57
CA ILE A 51 -1.28 14.35 -21.34
C ILE A 51 -0.18 14.19 -22.38
N ASN A 52 0.42 13.01 -22.48
CA ASN A 52 1.33 12.60 -23.54
C ASN A 52 1.39 11.06 -23.62
N ASP A 53 2.30 10.51 -24.41
CA ASP A 53 2.43 9.05 -24.60
C ASP A 53 2.97 8.30 -23.37
N GLU A 54 3.65 9.02 -22.47
CA GLU A 54 4.30 8.45 -21.28
C GLU A 54 3.50 8.67 -20.00
N LEU A 55 2.59 9.65 -19.98
CA LEU A 55 1.82 10.10 -18.83
C LEU A 55 0.33 10.12 -19.18
N SER A 56 -0.43 9.32 -18.45
CA SER A 56 -1.88 9.25 -18.56
C SER A 56 -2.53 9.60 -17.23
N ALA A 57 -3.67 10.29 -17.29
CA ALA A 57 -4.48 10.57 -16.10
C ALA A 57 -5.94 10.20 -16.35
N SER A 58 -6.64 9.80 -15.29
CA SER A 58 -8.07 9.55 -15.35
C SER A 58 -8.72 9.81 -14.00
N VAL A 59 -9.98 10.24 -14.01
CA VAL A 59 -10.77 10.42 -12.79
C VAL A 59 -11.92 9.43 -12.78
N ASP A 60 -12.07 8.69 -11.68
CA ASP A 60 -13.26 7.88 -11.39
C ASP A 60 -14.39 8.79 -10.89
N VAL A 61 -15.50 8.83 -11.63
CA VAL A 61 -16.62 9.75 -11.35
C VAL A 61 -17.39 9.35 -10.08
N GLY A 62 -17.40 8.07 -9.73
CA GLY A 62 -18.14 7.57 -8.56
C GLY A 62 -17.43 7.85 -7.24
N THR A 63 -16.10 8.02 -7.27
CA THR A 63 -15.28 8.18 -6.06
C THR A 63 -14.46 9.48 -6.02
N GLY A 64 -14.37 10.20 -7.13
CA GLY A 64 -13.50 11.39 -7.27
C GLY A 64 -12.01 11.05 -7.29
N ASN A 65 -11.66 9.78 -7.48
CA ASN A 65 -10.27 9.35 -7.46
C ASN A 65 -9.54 9.80 -8.72
N LEU A 66 -8.50 10.63 -8.57
CA LEU A 66 -7.57 10.96 -9.63
C LEU A 66 -6.47 9.90 -9.64
N MET A 67 -6.40 9.17 -10.75
CA MET A 67 -5.35 8.21 -11.04
C MET A 67 -4.43 8.80 -12.11
N VAL A 68 -3.13 8.87 -11.83
CA VAL A 68 -2.11 9.23 -12.82
C VAL A 68 -1.16 8.05 -12.97
N SER A 69 -0.68 7.77 -14.17
CA SER A 69 0.33 6.75 -14.42
C SER A 69 1.37 7.29 -15.37
N SER A 70 2.65 7.23 -14.97
CA SER A 70 3.81 7.49 -15.82
C SER A 70 4.50 6.18 -16.19
N VAL A 71 5.08 6.16 -17.40
CA VAL A 71 6.00 5.13 -17.87
C VAL A 71 7.28 5.83 -18.24
N ASP A 72 8.31 5.66 -17.42
CA ASP A 72 9.61 6.31 -17.64
C ASP A 72 10.52 5.42 -18.50
N ARG A 73 10.45 4.09 -18.29
CA ARG A 73 11.24 3.10 -19.04
C ARG A 73 10.46 1.81 -19.25
N SER A 74 10.83 1.08 -20.30
CA SER A 74 10.37 -0.28 -20.53
C SER A 74 11.55 -1.21 -20.79
N ALA A 75 11.44 -2.44 -20.30
CA ALA A 75 12.43 -3.49 -20.55
C ALA A 75 11.74 -4.79 -21.01
N PRO A 76 12.38 -5.60 -21.87
CA PRO A 76 11.87 -6.93 -22.20
C PRO A 76 11.86 -7.82 -20.95
N GLY A 77 10.68 -8.33 -20.61
CA GLY A 77 10.49 -9.37 -19.60
C GLY A 77 10.11 -10.70 -20.23
N ILE A 78 10.05 -11.74 -19.40
CA ILE A 78 9.74 -13.11 -19.81
C ILE A 78 8.35 -13.23 -20.48
N ASN A 79 7.38 -12.40 -20.04
CA ASN A 79 6.01 -12.39 -20.55
C ASN A 79 5.65 -11.12 -21.36
N GLY A 80 6.63 -10.37 -21.84
CA GLY A 80 6.43 -9.11 -22.58
C GLY A 80 7.15 -7.93 -21.96
N MET A 81 6.88 -6.72 -22.46
CA MET A 81 7.53 -5.52 -21.92
C MET A 81 7.05 -5.23 -20.49
N VAL A 82 8.01 -4.94 -19.61
CA VAL A 82 7.80 -4.51 -18.24
C VAL A 82 8.04 -3.01 -18.18
N ASN A 83 7.03 -2.27 -17.72
CA ASN A 83 7.08 -0.82 -17.61
C ASN A 83 7.51 -0.42 -16.19
N PHE A 84 8.48 0.48 -16.12
CA PHE A 84 8.92 1.16 -14.91
C PHE A 84 8.40 2.59 -14.94
N GLY A 85 7.87 3.03 -13.81
CA GLY A 85 7.34 4.37 -13.65
C GLY A 85 6.57 4.49 -12.34
N LEU A 86 5.76 5.53 -12.25
CA LEU A 86 5.03 5.87 -11.04
C LEU A 86 3.52 5.92 -11.31
N SER A 87 2.74 5.51 -10.33
CA SER A 87 1.30 5.72 -10.29
C SER A 87 0.94 6.62 -9.14
N TYR A 88 0.04 7.56 -9.38
CA TYR A 88 -0.54 8.41 -8.35
C TYR A 88 -1.98 8.02 -8.10
N GLN A 89 -2.40 8.10 -6.83
CA GLN A 89 -3.80 8.02 -6.45
C GLN A 89 -4.17 9.04 -5.38
N SER A 90 -5.14 9.91 -5.68
CA SER A 90 -5.62 10.89 -4.70
C SER A 90 -6.32 10.24 -3.51
N LEU A 91 -7.05 9.14 -3.72
CA LEU A 91 -7.70 8.39 -2.63
C LEU A 91 -6.70 7.75 -1.67
N ALA A 92 -5.45 7.51 -2.08
CA ALA A 92 -4.42 7.02 -1.20
C ALA A 92 -4.09 8.03 -0.08
N LEU A 93 -4.32 9.32 -0.31
CA LEU A 93 -4.11 10.39 0.67
C LEU A 93 -5.33 10.67 1.55
N ALA A 94 -6.49 10.08 1.21
CA ALA A 94 -7.71 10.32 1.95
C ALA A 94 -7.67 9.58 3.31
N SER A 95 -8.40 10.12 4.29
CA SER A 95 -8.51 9.52 5.61
C SER A 95 -8.94 8.04 5.53
N GLY A 96 -8.29 7.22 6.35
CA GLY A 96 -8.51 5.76 6.40
C GLY A 96 -7.71 4.95 5.38
N SER A 97 -6.98 5.56 4.45
CA SER A 97 -6.07 4.82 3.56
C SER A 97 -4.92 4.20 4.35
N GLN A 98 -4.58 2.95 4.03
CA GLN A 98 -3.55 2.18 4.72
C GLN A 98 -2.18 2.29 4.04
N ALA A 99 -2.16 2.57 2.73
CA ALA A 99 -0.96 2.91 2.00
C ALA A 99 -1.09 4.35 1.50
N THR A 100 -0.63 5.30 2.32
CA THR A 100 -0.64 6.73 2.01
C THR A 100 0.62 7.17 1.25
N SER A 101 1.65 6.33 1.21
CA SER A 101 2.92 6.58 0.53
C SER A 101 3.50 5.27 0.02
N GLY A 102 3.98 5.28 -1.21
CA GLY A 102 4.88 4.25 -1.74
C GLY A 102 6.32 4.75 -1.76
N ALA A 103 7.18 4.02 -2.46
CA ALA A 103 8.57 4.38 -2.72
C ALA A 103 8.71 5.64 -3.58
N GLY A 104 7.67 6.01 -4.34
CA GLY A 104 7.59 7.26 -5.09
C GLY A 104 7.20 8.49 -4.25
N GLY A 105 6.86 8.31 -2.97
CA GLY A 105 6.40 9.37 -2.07
C GLY A 105 4.90 9.35 -1.81
N SER A 106 4.38 10.41 -1.18
CA SER A 106 3.00 10.45 -0.70
C SER A 106 2.01 10.40 -1.88
N GLY A 107 1.14 9.40 -1.87
CA GLY A 107 0.17 9.13 -2.94
C GLY A 107 0.77 8.52 -4.21
N TRP A 108 2.09 8.36 -4.27
CA TRP A 108 2.84 7.83 -5.41
C TRP A 108 3.42 6.45 -5.14
N PHE A 109 3.22 5.53 -6.08
CA PHE A 109 3.64 4.14 -5.99
C PHE A 109 4.41 3.74 -7.26
N MET A 110 5.50 3.00 -7.11
CA MET A 110 6.25 2.45 -8.22
C MET A 110 5.43 1.35 -8.91
N LEU A 111 5.26 1.47 -10.24
CA LEU A 111 4.53 0.49 -11.06
C LEU A 111 5.11 -0.92 -10.97
N MET A 112 6.39 -1.04 -10.63
CA MET A 112 7.14 -2.29 -10.45
C MET A 112 8.11 -2.13 -9.28
N GLY A 113 8.41 -3.21 -8.57
CA GLY A 113 9.37 -3.20 -7.46
C GLY A 113 8.71 -3.13 -6.08
N GLN A 114 9.25 -2.28 -5.21
CA GLN A 114 9.04 -2.32 -3.75
C GLN A 114 7.59 -2.10 -3.30
N ASP A 115 6.78 -1.40 -4.09
CA ASP A 115 5.38 -1.11 -3.75
C ASP A 115 4.42 -2.28 -4.02
N HIS A 116 4.92 -3.35 -4.67
CA HIS A 116 4.23 -4.64 -4.72
C HIS A 116 4.61 -5.46 -3.50
N LYS A 117 3.73 -5.48 -2.50
CA LYS A 117 4.02 -6.19 -1.25
C LYS A 117 2.79 -6.84 -0.64
N LEU A 118 3.04 -7.92 0.09
CA LEU A 118 2.07 -8.59 0.95
C LEU A 118 2.45 -8.31 2.39
N VAL A 119 1.49 -7.76 3.14
CA VAL A 119 1.66 -7.38 4.54
C VAL A 119 0.76 -8.26 5.39
N THR A 120 1.31 -8.95 6.38
CA THR A 120 0.53 -9.78 7.30
C THR A 120 -0.02 -8.93 8.43
N ASN A 121 -1.33 -9.02 8.64
CA ASN A 121 -2.03 -8.40 9.75
C ASN A 121 -1.97 -9.29 11.01
N GLY A 122 -2.15 -8.68 12.18
CA GLY A 122 -2.18 -9.41 13.46
C GLY A 122 -3.33 -10.41 13.61
N ASP A 123 -4.38 -10.31 12.78
CA ASP A 123 -5.51 -11.23 12.70
C ASP A 123 -5.27 -12.44 11.77
N GLY A 124 -4.07 -12.56 11.19
CA GLY A 124 -3.71 -13.60 10.23
C GLY A 124 -4.18 -13.35 8.80
N SER A 125 -4.80 -12.19 8.52
CA SER A 125 -5.11 -11.77 7.15
C SER A 125 -3.91 -11.17 6.43
N LEU A 126 -3.93 -11.18 5.09
CA LEU A 126 -2.89 -10.53 4.27
C LEU A 126 -3.48 -9.30 3.58
N LEU A 127 -2.80 -8.16 3.71
CA LEU A 127 -3.06 -6.98 2.90
C LEU A 127 -2.13 -7.04 1.69
N TYR A 128 -2.72 -7.04 0.50
CA TYR A 128 -2.01 -6.85 -0.75
C TYR A 128 -1.97 -5.37 -1.09
N LEU A 129 -0.76 -4.91 -1.36
CA LEU A 129 -0.44 -3.58 -1.84
C LEU A 129 0.17 -3.74 -3.21
N SER A 130 -0.44 -3.08 -4.20
CA SER A 130 0.00 -3.11 -5.58
C SER A 130 0.72 -1.83 -5.94
N GLY A 131 1.67 -1.92 -6.87
CA GLY A 131 2.39 -0.76 -7.43
C GLY A 131 1.53 0.25 -8.19
N ASN A 132 0.25 -0.05 -8.43
CA ASN A 132 -0.73 0.92 -8.91
C ASN A 132 -1.51 1.63 -7.78
N GLY A 133 -1.09 1.44 -6.52
CA GLY A 133 -1.77 1.93 -5.33
C GLY A 133 -3.03 1.15 -4.94
N ALA A 134 -3.39 0.08 -5.67
CA ALA A 134 -4.54 -0.74 -5.33
C ALA A 134 -4.28 -1.58 -4.09
N GLN A 135 -5.32 -1.73 -3.28
CA GLN A 135 -5.27 -2.43 -2.00
C GLN A 135 -6.32 -3.52 -1.98
N GLY A 136 -6.03 -4.64 -1.33
CA GLY A 136 -7.09 -5.56 -0.96
C GLY A 136 -6.67 -6.56 0.10
N LYS A 137 -7.66 -7.03 0.84
CA LYS A 137 -7.49 -7.89 2.00
C LYS A 137 -7.86 -9.32 1.64
N PHE A 138 -6.97 -10.22 1.99
CA PHE A 138 -7.11 -11.65 1.95
C PHE A 138 -7.43 -12.15 3.36
N THR A 139 -8.68 -12.56 3.57
CA THR A 139 -9.12 -13.11 4.86
C THR A 139 -9.17 -14.64 4.77
N PRO A 140 -8.42 -15.38 5.61
CA PRO A 140 -8.51 -16.83 5.67
C PRO A 140 -9.92 -17.27 6.03
N VAL A 141 -10.46 -18.28 5.35
CA VAL A 141 -11.74 -18.88 5.73
C VAL A 141 -11.44 -20.02 6.71
N SER A 142 -11.83 -19.85 7.97
CA SER A 142 -11.58 -20.84 9.03
C SER A 142 -12.04 -22.24 8.62
N GLY A 143 -11.18 -23.24 8.81
CA GLY A 143 -11.46 -24.63 8.48
C GLY A 143 -11.34 -24.98 6.98
N SER A 144 -10.79 -24.12 6.13
CA SER A 144 -10.52 -24.45 4.72
C SER A 144 -9.19 -23.87 4.21
N GLY A 145 -8.65 -24.44 3.13
CA GLY A 145 -7.52 -23.87 2.39
C GLY A 145 -7.88 -22.69 1.47
N ARG A 146 -9.08 -22.12 1.61
CA ARG A 146 -9.57 -21.01 0.76
C ARG A 146 -9.40 -19.67 1.46
N VAL A 147 -9.20 -18.63 0.65
CA VAL A 147 -9.06 -17.25 1.11
C VAL A 147 -10.12 -16.38 0.44
N ARG A 148 -10.75 -15.49 1.20
CA ARG A 148 -11.70 -14.50 0.68
C ARG A 148 -10.98 -13.21 0.35
N TRP A 149 -11.20 -12.71 -0.87
CA TRP A 149 -10.71 -11.41 -1.34
C TRP A 149 -11.75 -10.30 -1.14
N SER A 150 -11.31 -9.13 -0.66
CA SER A 150 -12.12 -7.91 -0.56
C SER A 150 -11.28 -6.67 -0.88
N VAL A 151 -11.86 -5.73 -1.64
CA VAL A 151 -11.27 -4.44 -2.07
C VAL A 151 -12.03 -3.29 -1.44
#